data_AF-A0A2M9TY15-F1
#
_entry.id   AF-A0A2M9TY15-F1
#
_cell.length_a   1.000
_cell.length_b   1.000
_cell.length_c   1.000
_cell.angle_alpha   90.00
_cell.angle_beta   90.00
_cell.angle_gamma   90.00
#
_symmetry.space_group_name_H-M   'P 1'
#
loop_
_entity.id
_entity.type
_entity.pdbx_description
1 polymer ?
#
loop_
_entity_poly.entity_id
_entity_poly.type
_entity_poly.pdbx_seq_one_letter_code
_entity_poly.pdbx_strand_id
1 'polypeptide(L)'
;MLQNKEGQRVPSVTFPVRAGDAWKKVSTDDIFKGKTVVVFSLPGAFTPTCSSTHLPRYNELAKSFKERGVDDIICVSVNDTFVMNEWKSQQEAENITVIPDGNCEFTEGMGMLVDKNDLGFGKRSWRYSMLVKDGVVEKMFIEPEKEGDPFEVSDADTMIRYIDKDYQDKPSIVMFSKPGCGYCAKAKALLKEKDLPFEEVVLGKDASTVAIRAITGKTSTPQIFIGGEYIGGSDELTAHFAGK
;
A
#
# COMPACT_ATOMS: atom_id res chain seq x y z
N MET A 1 16.23 22.92 4.85
CA MET A 1 16.82 21.59 4.68
C MET A 1 16.05 20.62 5.51
N LEU A 2 15.56 19.58 4.87
CA LEU A 2 14.83 18.48 5.52
C LEU A 2 15.75 17.77 6.52
N GLN A 3 15.21 17.40 7.68
CA GLN A 3 15.98 16.77 8.76
C GLN A 3 15.82 15.25 8.74
N ASN A 4 16.95 14.52 8.69
CA ASN A 4 16.94 13.09 8.96
C ASN A 4 16.75 12.86 10.48
N LYS A 5 15.80 11.98 10.85
CA LYS A 5 15.44 11.68 12.24
C LYS A 5 15.88 10.27 12.69
N GLU A 6 16.71 9.56 11.92
CA GLU A 6 17.24 8.25 12.31
C GLU A 6 17.89 8.29 13.71
N GLY A 7 17.58 7.28 14.52
CA GLY A 7 17.99 7.16 15.92
C GLY A 7 17.18 8.02 16.91
N GLN A 8 16.27 8.86 16.45
CA GLN A 8 15.43 9.70 17.31
C GLN A 8 14.03 9.11 17.50
N ARG A 9 13.39 9.46 18.62
CA ARG A 9 11.97 9.15 18.82
C ARG A 9 11.09 10.01 17.90
N VAL A 10 10.02 9.41 17.40
CA VAL A 10 8.96 10.14 16.70
C VAL A 10 8.33 11.20 17.62
N PRO A 11 7.78 12.30 17.07
CA PRO A 11 7.07 13.31 17.85
C PRO A 11 5.93 12.71 18.66
N SER A 12 5.69 13.22 19.87
CA SER A 12 4.54 12.83 20.68
C SER A 12 3.32 13.66 20.27
N VAL A 13 2.40 13.05 19.52
CA VAL A 13 1.21 13.74 18.95
C VAL A 13 -0.05 12.90 19.22
N THR A 14 -1.21 13.56 19.26
CA THR A 14 -2.52 12.90 19.33
C THR A 14 -3.41 13.38 18.19
N PHE A 15 -3.78 12.45 17.29
CA PHE A 15 -4.60 12.73 16.12
C PHE A 15 -6.09 12.59 16.45
N PRO A 16 -6.93 13.60 16.15
CA PRO A 16 -8.37 13.45 16.15
C PRO A 16 -8.80 12.69 14.88
N VAL A 17 -9.37 11.50 15.06
CA VAL A 17 -9.80 10.63 13.95
C VAL A 17 -11.30 10.36 14.01
N ARG A 18 -11.93 10.17 12.85
CA ARG A 18 -13.31 9.72 12.72
C ARG A 18 -13.32 8.22 12.47
N ALA A 19 -13.93 7.46 13.38
CA ALA A 19 -14.15 6.03 13.24
C ALA A 19 -15.66 5.76 13.20
N GLY A 20 -16.19 5.53 11.99
CA GLY A 20 -17.63 5.58 11.74
C GLY A 20 -18.19 6.94 12.17
N ASP A 21 -19.23 6.90 13.01
CA ASP A 21 -19.90 8.10 13.50
C ASP A 21 -19.34 8.71 14.78
N ALA A 22 -18.20 8.22 15.27
CA ALA A 22 -17.59 8.70 16.51
C ALA A 22 -16.23 9.39 16.27
N TRP A 23 -15.96 10.42 17.08
CA TRP A 23 -14.62 10.95 17.26
C TRP A 23 -13.81 10.03 18.17
N LYS A 24 -12.58 9.76 17.78
CA LYS A 24 -11.57 9.06 18.58
C LYS A 24 -10.28 9.85 18.56
N LYS A 25 -9.43 9.57 19.55
CA LYS A 25 -8.07 10.08 19.61
C LYS A 25 -7.13 8.90 19.41
N VAL A 26 -6.16 9.05 18.52
CA VAL A 26 -5.09 8.07 18.30
C VAL A 26 -3.78 8.78 18.59
N SER A 27 -3.04 8.32 19.58
CA SER A 27 -1.73 8.86 19.92
C SER A 27 -0.61 8.17 19.14
N THR A 28 0.54 8.81 19.04
CA THR A 28 1.75 8.18 18.50
C THR A 28 2.18 6.96 19.33
N ASP A 29 1.90 6.93 20.63
CA ASP A 29 2.14 5.74 21.46
C ASP A 29 1.24 4.57 21.04
N ASP A 30 -0.03 4.81 20.73
CA ASP A 30 -0.95 3.76 20.22
C ASP A 30 -0.46 3.16 18.89
N ILE A 31 0.20 3.99 18.07
CA ILE A 31 0.73 3.60 16.76
C ILE A 31 2.05 2.86 16.90
N PHE A 32 3.00 3.34 17.71
CA PHE A 32 4.40 2.93 17.62
C PHE A 32 4.95 2.14 18.82
N LYS A 33 4.33 2.25 20.01
CA LYS A 33 4.89 1.63 21.23
C LYS A 33 4.88 0.11 21.13
N GLY A 34 6.04 -0.50 21.32
CA GLY A 34 6.23 -1.95 21.26
C GLY A 34 6.02 -2.57 19.88
N LYS A 35 5.98 -1.76 18.81
CA LYS A 35 5.68 -2.21 17.44
C LYS A 35 6.82 -1.88 16.48
N THR A 36 6.90 -2.63 15.39
CA THR A 36 7.65 -2.29 14.18
C THR A 36 6.67 -1.77 13.12
N VAL A 37 6.81 -0.51 12.74
CA VAL A 37 5.85 0.19 11.90
C VAL A 37 6.54 0.79 10.69
N VAL A 38 6.01 0.51 9.50
CA VAL A 38 6.39 1.25 8.29
C VAL A 38 5.49 2.46 8.18
N VAL A 39 6.08 3.64 7.98
CA VAL A 39 5.34 4.87 7.74
C VAL A 39 5.76 5.43 6.39
N PHE A 40 4.81 5.91 5.61
CA PHE A 40 5.08 6.77 4.47
C PHE A 40 4.20 8.02 4.54
N SER A 41 4.78 9.15 4.18
CA SER A 41 4.10 10.43 4.13
C SER A 41 4.09 10.98 2.72
N LEU A 42 3.07 11.80 2.44
CA LEU A 42 2.82 12.34 1.13
C LEU A 42 2.23 13.75 1.20
N PRO A 43 2.32 14.53 0.10
CA PRO A 43 1.90 15.93 0.12
C PRO A 43 0.41 16.15 0.34
N GLY A 44 -0.44 15.22 -0.10
CA GLY A 44 -1.88 15.35 0.05
C GLY A 44 -2.67 14.17 -0.52
N ALA A 45 -3.77 13.83 0.15
CA ALA A 45 -4.79 12.94 -0.40
C ALA A 45 -5.29 13.43 -1.77
N PHE A 46 -5.73 12.49 -2.62
CA PHE A 46 -6.23 12.73 -3.99
C PHE A 46 -5.22 13.31 -5.00
N THR A 47 -3.93 13.44 -4.64
CA THR A 47 -2.89 13.86 -5.59
C THR A 47 -2.40 12.68 -6.45
N PRO A 48 -1.91 12.92 -7.70
CA PRO A 48 -1.71 11.84 -8.69
C PRO A 48 -0.76 10.72 -8.25
N THR A 49 0.49 11.04 -7.93
CA THR A 49 1.53 10.04 -7.55
C THR A 49 1.13 9.24 -6.31
N CYS A 50 0.46 9.90 -5.37
CA CYS A 50 0.00 9.30 -4.13
C CYS A 50 -1.06 8.22 -4.38
N SER A 51 -1.93 8.45 -5.37
CA SER A 51 -3.09 7.61 -5.65
C SER A 51 -2.81 6.54 -6.71
N SER A 52 -1.84 6.73 -7.61
CA SER A 52 -1.58 5.78 -8.70
C SER A 52 -0.54 4.72 -8.34
N THR A 53 0.40 5.00 -7.42
CA THR A 53 1.57 4.14 -7.20
C THR A 53 1.95 4.00 -5.73
N HIS A 54 2.15 5.11 -5.01
CA HIS A 54 2.75 5.08 -3.68
C HIS A 54 1.93 4.27 -2.67
N LEU A 55 0.68 4.68 -2.41
CA LEU A 55 -0.20 3.98 -1.45
C LEU A 55 -0.64 2.58 -1.96
N PRO A 56 -1.03 2.38 -3.23
CA PRO A 56 -1.40 1.07 -3.74
C PRO A 56 -0.31 0.01 -3.56
N ARG A 57 0.96 0.34 -3.83
CA ARG A 57 2.06 -0.62 -3.71
C ARG A 57 2.35 -1.02 -2.25
N TYR A 58 2.26 -0.09 -1.31
CA TYR A 58 2.33 -0.45 0.12
C TYR A 58 1.16 -1.36 0.54
N ASN A 59 -0.05 -1.11 0.02
CA ASN A 59 -1.22 -1.95 0.30
C ASN A 59 -1.07 -3.36 -0.26
N GLU A 60 -0.52 -3.48 -1.48
CA GLU A 60 -0.21 -4.76 -2.14
C GLU A 60 0.83 -5.56 -1.37
N LEU A 61 1.92 -4.91 -0.93
CA LEU A 61 3.02 -5.56 -0.22
C LEU A 61 2.77 -5.77 1.27
N ALA A 62 1.62 -5.35 1.81
CA ALA A 62 1.35 -5.37 3.24
C ALA A 62 1.52 -6.76 3.89
N LYS A 63 1.09 -7.83 3.20
CA LYS A 63 1.32 -9.21 3.67
C LYS A 63 2.82 -9.53 3.72
N SER A 64 3.57 -9.18 2.69
CA SER A 64 5.02 -9.39 2.62
C SER A 64 5.77 -8.63 3.71
N PHE A 65 5.35 -7.41 4.04
CA PHE A 65 5.87 -6.66 5.19
C PHE A 65 5.57 -7.36 6.52
N LYS A 66 4.34 -7.84 6.70
CA LYS A 66 3.91 -8.53 7.91
C LYS A 66 4.69 -9.82 8.17
N GLU A 67 4.95 -10.61 7.13
CA GLU A 67 5.81 -11.80 7.18
C GLU A 67 7.24 -11.48 7.65
N ARG A 68 7.67 -10.23 7.50
CA ARG A 68 9.00 -9.71 7.89
C ARG A 68 8.97 -8.95 9.23
N GLY A 69 7.89 -9.08 9.99
CA GLY A 69 7.78 -8.53 11.34
C GLY A 69 7.33 -7.08 11.41
N VAL A 70 6.77 -6.51 10.34
CA VAL A 70 6.07 -5.23 10.41
C VAL A 70 4.65 -5.44 10.95
N ASP A 71 4.31 -4.75 12.03
CA ASP A 71 3.00 -4.85 12.67
C ASP A 71 1.93 -4.02 11.93
N ASP A 72 2.28 -2.80 11.54
CA ASP A 72 1.37 -1.82 10.94
C ASP A 72 2.08 -1.06 9.80
N ILE A 73 1.31 -0.70 8.76
CA ILE A 73 1.73 0.24 7.72
C ILE A 73 0.84 1.48 7.80
N ILE A 74 1.48 2.64 7.96
CA ILE A 74 0.83 3.92 8.22
C ILE A 74 1.08 4.88 7.05
N CYS A 75 0.00 5.45 6.52
CA CYS A 75 0.05 6.57 5.61
C CYS A 75 -0.27 7.87 6.35
N VAL A 76 0.67 8.82 6.40
CA VAL A 76 0.46 10.13 7.04
C VAL A 76 0.32 11.22 5.98
N SER A 77 -0.70 12.05 6.07
CA SER A 77 -0.82 13.25 5.24
C SER A 77 -1.34 14.42 6.07
N VAL A 78 -0.95 15.64 5.67
CA VAL A 78 -1.50 16.88 6.21
C VAL A 78 -2.87 17.13 5.58
N ASN A 79 -3.85 16.37 6.08
CA ASN A 79 -5.26 16.41 5.73
C ASN A 79 -6.06 16.04 6.97
N ASP A 80 -7.30 16.50 7.05
CA ASP A 80 -8.22 16.08 8.10
C ASP A 80 -8.75 14.65 7.88
N THR A 81 -9.36 14.10 8.91
CA THR A 81 -9.86 12.72 8.92
C THR A 81 -10.98 12.46 7.93
N PHE A 82 -11.79 13.45 7.53
CA PHE A 82 -12.87 13.22 6.58
C PHE A 82 -12.29 12.97 5.19
N VAL A 83 -11.35 13.82 4.78
CA VAL A 83 -10.62 13.66 3.52
C VAL A 83 -9.83 12.36 3.51
N MET A 84 -9.08 12.06 4.57
CA MET A 84 -8.27 10.83 4.63
C MET A 84 -9.11 9.55 4.60
N ASN A 85 -10.26 9.53 5.27
CA ASN A 85 -11.15 8.37 5.28
C ASN A 85 -11.77 8.12 3.90
N GLU A 86 -12.28 9.17 3.26
CA GLU A 86 -12.86 9.05 1.91
C GLU A 86 -11.79 8.64 0.89
N TRP A 87 -10.61 9.24 0.97
CA TRP A 87 -9.49 8.86 0.10
C TRP A 87 -9.10 7.40 0.31
N LYS A 88 -8.93 6.93 1.56
CA LYS A 88 -8.65 5.52 1.86
C LYS A 88 -9.69 4.58 1.24
N SER A 89 -10.97 4.93 1.37
CA SER A 89 -12.10 4.17 0.80
C SER A 89 -11.99 4.08 -0.72
N GLN A 90 -11.76 5.21 -1.39
CA GLN A 90 -11.59 5.26 -2.85
C GLN A 90 -10.36 4.48 -3.34
N GLN A 91 -9.29 4.46 -2.56
CA GLN A 91 -8.06 3.72 -2.89
C GLN A 91 -8.15 2.22 -2.58
N GLU A 92 -9.25 1.74 -1.98
CA GLU A 92 -9.43 0.34 -1.57
C GLU A 92 -8.25 -0.20 -0.71
N ALA A 93 -7.70 0.68 0.11
CA ALA A 93 -6.42 0.46 0.80
C ALA A 93 -6.61 -0.16 2.19
N GLU A 94 -7.27 -1.31 2.24
CA GLU A 94 -7.71 -1.97 3.48
C GLU A 94 -6.56 -2.31 4.43
N ASN A 95 -5.37 -2.62 3.89
CA ASN A 95 -4.20 -3.02 4.68
C ASN A 95 -3.40 -1.83 5.24
N ILE A 96 -3.81 -0.60 4.92
CA ILE A 96 -3.11 0.63 5.33
C ILE A 96 -3.94 1.40 6.36
N THR A 97 -3.31 1.83 7.45
CA THR A 97 -3.92 2.80 8.36
C THR A 97 -3.58 4.21 7.90
N VAL A 98 -4.58 5.04 7.68
CA VAL A 98 -4.38 6.46 7.34
C VAL A 98 -4.42 7.31 8.60
N ILE A 99 -3.45 8.22 8.75
CA ILE A 99 -3.35 9.15 9.88
C ILE A 99 -3.53 10.58 9.37
N PRO A 100 -4.57 11.29 9.84
CA PRO A 100 -4.88 12.65 9.45
C PRO A 100 -4.09 13.66 10.29
N ASP A 101 -2.88 14.00 9.87
CA ASP A 101 -2.06 15.03 10.51
C ASP A 101 -2.52 16.45 10.12
N GLY A 102 -3.82 16.72 10.27
CA GLY A 102 -4.47 17.94 9.76
C GLY A 102 -3.96 19.24 10.36
N ASN A 103 -3.32 19.17 11.54
CA ASN A 103 -2.70 20.33 12.20
C ASN A 103 -1.20 20.47 11.89
N CYS A 104 -0.63 19.59 11.06
CA CYS A 104 0.80 19.53 10.76
C CYS A 104 1.72 19.16 11.94
N GLU A 105 1.20 18.86 13.13
CA GLU A 105 2.00 18.70 14.36
C GLU A 105 3.04 17.58 14.23
N PHE A 106 2.64 16.44 13.68
CA PHE A 106 3.56 15.32 13.50
C PHE A 106 4.58 15.62 12.39
N THR A 107 4.11 16.13 11.26
CA THR A 107 4.94 16.49 10.11
C THR A 107 5.98 17.56 10.48
N GLU A 108 5.59 18.57 11.27
CA GLU A 108 6.47 19.60 11.79
C GLU A 108 7.52 19.02 12.74
N GLY A 109 7.10 18.19 13.69
CA GLY A 109 8.02 17.53 14.63
C GLY A 109 9.02 16.60 13.94
N MET A 110 8.61 15.97 12.83
CA MET A 110 9.49 15.18 11.97
C MET A 110 10.44 16.05 11.13
N GLY A 111 10.26 17.37 11.10
CA GLY A 111 11.05 18.30 10.28
C GLY A 111 10.76 18.19 8.79
N MET A 112 9.59 17.67 8.42
CA MET A 112 9.17 17.38 7.05
C MET A 112 8.10 18.35 6.53
N LEU A 113 7.76 19.40 7.28
CA LEU A 113 6.78 20.38 6.88
C LEU A 113 7.36 21.37 5.87
N VAL A 114 6.73 21.48 4.71
CA VAL A 114 7.16 22.37 3.61
C VAL A 114 6.00 23.22 3.12
N ASP A 115 6.32 24.39 2.56
CA ASP A 115 5.34 25.21 1.85
C ASP A 115 5.12 24.68 0.43
N LYS A 116 3.86 24.51 0.03
CA LYS A 116 3.43 24.19 -1.34
C LYS A 116 2.38 25.19 -1.82
N ASN A 117 2.65 26.47 -1.56
CA ASN A 117 1.75 27.60 -1.88
C ASN A 117 1.57 27.80 -3.38
N ASP A 118 2.56 27.44 -4.18
CA ASP A 118 2.54 27.41 -5.65
C ASP A 118 1.44 26.50 -6.22
N LEU A 119 1.10 25.42 -5.49
CA LEU A 119 0.00 24.50 -5.81
C LEU A 119 -1.31 24.84 -5.07
N GLY A 120 -1.31 25.88 -4.22
CA GLY A 120 -2.45 26.24 -3.39
C GLY A 120 -2.72 25.29 -2.23
N PHE A 121 -1.73 24.49 -1.81
CA PHE A 121 -1.91 23.49 -0.76
C PHE A 121 -1.62 24.00 0.66
N GLY A 122 -0.98 25.17 0.77
CA GLY A 122 -0.46 25.67 2.03
C GLY A 122 0.75 24.84 2.50
N LYS A 123 0.89 24.69 3.81
CA LYS A 123 1.89 23.82 4.41
C LYS A 123 1.47 22.35 4.29
N ARG A 124 2.39 21.49 3.84
CA ARG A 124 2.17 20.04 3.65
C ARG A 124 3.40 19.25 4.06
N SER A 125 3.22 17.94 4.19
CA SER A 125 4.35 17.03 4.37
C SER A 125 5.15 16.90 3.07
N TRP A 126 6.47 16.90 3.20
CA TRP A 126 7.36 16.39 2.18
C TRP A 126 7.17 14.87 2.04
N ARG A 127 7.48 14.32 0.87
CA ARG A 127 7.37 12.87 0.65
C ARG A 127 8.55 12.16 1.29
N TYR A 128 8.27 11.18 2.14
CA TYR A 128 9.27 10.32 2.75
C TYR A 128 8.65 9.01 3.19
N SER A 129 9.48 8.00 3.45
CA SER A 129 9.09 6.83 4.22
C SER A 129 10.08 6.56 5.34
N MET A 130 9.66 5.81 6.34
CA MET A 130 10.52 5.42 7.46
C MET A 130 10.10 4.09 8.06
N LEU A 131 11.07 3.41 8.63
CA LEU A 131 10.87 2.26 9.50
C LEU A 131 11.03 2.73 10.95
N VAL A 132 10.01 2.50 11.77
CA VAL A 132 9.99 2.90 13.18
C VAL A 132 9.88 1.66 14.05
N LYS A 133 10.76 1.51 15.04
CA LYS A 133 10.72 0.42 16.03
C LYS A 133 10.59 0.99 17.43
N ASP A 134 9.53 0.61 18.13
CA ASP A 134 9.21 1.11 19.48
C ASP A 134 9.26 2.66 19.58
N GLY A 135 8.72 3.32 18.56
CA GLY A 135 8.71 4.78 18.44
C GLY A 135 10.06 5.42 18.10
N VAL A 136 11.12 4.66 17.83
CA VAL A 136 12.41 5.18 17.35
C VAL A 136 12.52 4.98 15.84
N VAL A 137 12.89 6.03 15.11
CA VAL A 137 13.12 5.95 13.66
C VAL A 137 14.39 5.17 13.41
N GLU A 138 14.28 3.95 12.88
CA GLU A 138 15.43 3.12 12.50
C GLU A 138 16.01 3.55 11.16
N LYS A 139 15.14 3.81 10.18
CA LYS A 139 15.54 4.22 8.83
C LYS A 139 14.58 5.25 8.28
N MET A 140 15.11 6.21 7.54
CA MET A 140 14.31 7.22 6.85
C MET A 140 14.76 7.39 5.40
N PHE A 141 13.82 7.35 4.48
CA PHE A 141 14.00 7.59 3.05
C PHE A 141 13.30 8.89 2.67
N ILE A 142 14.05 9.99 2.68
CA ILE A 142 13.56 11.32 2.36
C ILE A 142 13.75 11.53 0.87
N GLU A 143 12.68 11.89 0.15
CA GLU A 143 12.78 12.20 -1.27
C GLU A 143 13.71 13.41 -1.51
N PRO A 144 14.48 13.42 -2.61
CA PRO A 144 15.42 14.50 -2.88
C PRO A 144 14.68 15.82 -3.15
N GLU A 145 15.16 16.92 -2.58
CA GLU A 145 14.60 18.28 -2.77
C GLU A 145 14.78 18.74 -4.24
N LYS A 146 13.87 18.30 -5.13
CA LYS A 146 13.80 18.63 -6.55
C LYS A 146 12.43 19.22 -6.90
N GLU A 147 12.35 19.93 -8.03
CA GLU A 147 11.07 20.43 -8.54
C GLU A 147 10.08 19.29 -8.84
N GLY A 148 8.79 19.57 -8.66
CA GLY A 148 7.71 18.61 -8.89
C GLY A 148 7.38 17.76 -7.65
N ASP A 149 7.06 16.50 -7.90
CA ASP A 149 6.63 15.53 -6.89
C ASP A 149 7.53 14.28 -6.93
N PRO A 150 8.77 14.38 -6.41
CA PRO A 150 9.74 13.29 -6.49
C PRO A 150 9.23 12.04 -5.76
N PHE A 151 9.54 10.89 -6.34
CA PHE A 151 9.19 9.57 -5.83
C PHE A 151 10.22 8.54 -6.32
N GLU A 152 11.41 8.58 -5.70
CA GLU A 152 12.60 7.83 -6.07
C GLU A 152 13.08 6.88 -4.96
N VAL A 153 12.74 7.14 -3.70
CA VAL A 153 13.31 6.41 -2.54
C VAL A 153 12.30 6.06 -1.46
N SER A 154 11.14 6.71 -1.40
CA SER A 154 10.13 6.48 -0.36
C SER A 154 9.20 5.32 -0.68
N ASP A 155 9.35 4.68 -1.83
CA ASP A 155 8.49 3.62 -2.31
C ASP A 155 8.56 2.35 -1.46
N ALA A 156 7.54 1.50 -1.60
CA ALA A 156 7.42 0.29 -0.81
C ALA A 156 8.49 -0.76 -1.16
N ASP A 157 8.97 -0.79 -2.40
CA ASP A 157 9.98 -1.73 -2.86
C ASP A 157 11.35 -1.41 -2.24
N THR A 158 11.72 -0.12 -2.20
CA THR A 158 12.89 0.35 -1.47
C THR A 158 12.80 -0.01 0.01
N MET A 159 11.65 0.21 0.64
CA MET A 159 11.44 -0.11 2.06
C MET A 159 11.54 -1.61 2.34
N ILE A 160 10.85 -2.47 1.58
CA ILE A 160 10.87 -3.91 1.84
C ILE A 160 12.25 -4.52 1.58
N ARG A 161 13.00 -4.02 0.57
CA ARG A 161 14.37 -4.44 0.29
C ARG A 161 15.37 -3.96 1.35
N TYR A 162 15.06 -2.87 2.03
CA TYR A 162 15.83 -2.47 3.21
C TYR A 162 15.62 -3.44 4.38
N ILE A 163 14.37 -3.84 4.63
CA ILE A 163 14.01 -4.80 5.70
C ILE A 163 14.54 -6.20 5.39
N ASP A 164 14.45 -6.62 4.13
CA ASP A 164 14.88 -7.92 3.63
C ASP A 164 15.60 -7.74 2.29
N LYS A 165 16.94 -7.73 2.34
CA LYS A 165 17.80 -7.49 1.16
C LYS A 165 17.65 -8.55 0.07
N ASP A 166 17.21 -9.74 0.44
CA ASP A 166 17.02 -10.86 -0.46
C ASP A 166 15.59 -10.92 -1.01
N TYR A 167 14.74 -9.94 -0.67
CA TYR A 167 13.36 -9.87 -1.15
C TYR A 167 13.28 -9.94 -2.67
N GLN A 168 12.46 -10.86 -3.15
CA GLN A 168 12.08 -10.99 -4.55
C GLN A 168 10.57 -10.86 -4.67
N ASP A 169 10.16 -10.12 -5.70
CA ASP A 169 8.76 -9.95 -6.03
C ASP A 169 8.14 -11.29 -6.40
N LYS A 170 6.98 -11.57 -5.80
CA LYS A 170 6.12 -12.64 -6.29
C LYS A 170 5.56 -12.20 -7.66
N PRO A 171 5.40 -13.10 -8.62
CA PRO A 171 4.86 -12.73 -9.93
C PRO A 171 3.46 -12.14 -9.77
N SER A 172 3.12 -11.11 -10.56
CA SER A 172 1.76 -10.59 -10.61
C SER A 172 0.82 -11.64 -11.19
N ILE A 173 -0.21 -12.01 -10.44
CA ILE A 173 -1.19 -13.02 -10.86
C ILE A 173 -2.57 -12.38 -10.91
N VAL A 174 -3.25 -12.52 -12.04
CA VAL A 174 -4.69 -12.22 -12.15
C VAL A 174 -5.44 -13.47 -12.54
N MET A 175 -6.55 -13.72 -11.85
CA MET A 175 -7.48 -14.80 -12.17
C MET A 175 -8.87 -14.24 -12.39
N PHE A 176 -9.40 -14.48 -13.58
CA PHE A 176 -10.79 -14.19 -13.89
C PHE A 176 -11.66 -15.35 -13.44
N SER A 177 -12.71 -15.06 -12.67
CA SER A 177 -13.55 -16.06 -12.04
C SER A 177 -15.04 -15.82 -12.33
N LYS A 178 -15.89 -16.73 -11.85
CA LYS A 178 -17.35 -16.53 -11.83
C LYS A 178 -17.93 -17.12 -10.53
N PRO A 179 -18.96 -16.50 -9.92
CA PRO A 179 -19.63 -17.09 -8.76
C PRO A 179 -20.14 -18.50 -9.04
N GLY A 180 -19.95 -19.43 -8.08
CA GLY A 180 -20.38 -20.83 -8.19
C GLY A 180 -19.48 -21.74 -9.04
N CYS A 181 -18.36 -21.24 -9.59
CA CYS A 181 -17.44 -22.01 -10.43
C CYS A 181 -16.50 -22.91 -9.60
N GLY A 182 -16.68 -24.24 -9.67
CA GLY A 182 -15.83 -25.22 -8.96
C GLY A 182 -14.36 -25.22 -9.41
N TYR A 183 -14.09 -25.08 -10.71
CA TYR A 183 -12.72 -24.97 -11.24
C TYR A 183 -12.01 -23.70 -10.75
N CYS A 184 -12.75 -22.61 -10.59
CA CYS A 184 -12.23 -21.36 -10.06
C CYS A 184 -11.84 -21.55 -8.57
N ALA A 185 -12.67 -22.24 -7.79
CA ALA A 185 -12.33 -22.58 -6.41
C ALA A 185 -11.07 -23.45 -6.30
N LYS A 186 -10.92 -24.45 -7.17
CA LYS A 186 -9.71 -25.30 -7.25
C LYS A 186 -8.45 -24.48 -7.60
N ALA A 187 -8.52 -23.62 -8.61
CA ALA A 187 -7.40 -22.75 -8.98
C ALA A 187 -7.01 -21.78 -7.84
N LYS A 188 -7.99 -21.16 -7.17
CA LYS A 188 -7.73 -20.32 -5.98
C LYS A 188 -7.03 -21.09 -4.86
N ALA A 189 -7.49 -22.30 -4.57
CA ALA A 189 -6.90 -23.13 -3.52
C ALA A 189 -5.43 -23.44 -3.85
N LEU A 190 -5.13 -23.78 -5.10
CA LEU A 190 -3.76 -24.04 -5.55
C LEU A 190 -2.85 -22.81 -5.43
N LEU A 191 -3.32 -21.63 -5.84
CA LEU A 191 -2.54 -20.38 -5.68
C LEU A 191 -2.28 -20.06 -4.21
N LYS A 192 -3.28 -20.25 -3.34
CA LYS A 192 -3.14 -20.07 -1.89
C LYS A 192 -2.17 -21.08 -1.27
N GLU A 193 -2.21 -22.34 -1.70
CA GLU A 193 -1.29 -23.39 -1.25
C GLU A 193 0.16 -23.05 -1.61
N LYS A 194 0.39 -22.48 -2.79
CA LYS A 194 1.70 -22.01 -3.25
C LYS A 194 2.11 -20.66 -2.64
N ASP A 195 1.31 -20.08 -1.75
CA ASP A 195 1.52 -18.77 -1.14
C ASP A 195 1.67 -17.63 -2.18
N LEU A 196 0.96 -17.75 -3.31
CA LEU A 196 0.97 -16.76 -4.37
C LEU A 196 -0.26 -15.85 -4.24
N PRO A 197 -0.07 -14.54 -3.93
CA PRO A 197 -1.15 -13.58 -3.97
C PRO A 197 -1.62 -13.41 -5.41
N PHE A 198 -2.92 -13.14 -5.58
CA PHE A 198 -3.51 -12.92 -6.89
C PHE A 198 -4.68 -11.94 -6.79
N GLU A 199 -4.87 -11.16 -7.86
CA GLU A 199 -6.06 -10.35 -8.07
C GLU A 199 -7.16 -11.24 -8.67
N GLU A 200 -8.35 -11.17 -8.10
CA GLU A 200 -9.53 -11.86 -8.63
C GLU A 200 -10.44 -10.88 -9.36
N VAL A 201 -10.64 -11.09 -10.65
CA VAL A 201 -11.63 -10.33 -11.45
C VAL A 201 -12.88 -11.17 -11.63
N VAL A 202 -13.95 -10.83 -10.91
CA VAL A 202 -15.20 -11.61 -10.93
C VAL A 202 -16.05 -11.19 -12.11
N LEU A 203 -16.26 -12.11 -13.05
CA LEU A 203 -17.10 -11.85 -14.22
C LEU A 203 -18.57 -11.64 -13.81
N GLY A 204 -19.16 -10.55 -14.29
CA GLY A 204 -20.50 -10.07 -13.94
C GLY A 204 -20.53 -9.03 -12.83
N LYS A 205 -19.41 -8.81 -12.14
CA LYS A 205 -19.25 -7.74 -11.14
C LYS A 205 -18.17 -6.74 -11.58
N ASP A 206 -16.96 -7.24 -11.80
CA ASP A 206 -15.77 -6.41 -12.04
C ASP A 206 -15.45 -6.30 -13.55
N ALA A 207 -15.79 -7.33 -14.32
CA ALA A 207 -15.67 -7.32 -15.79
C ALA A 207 -16.75 -8.17 -16.45
N SER A 208 -16.93 -8.03 -17.77
CA SER A 208 -17.81 -8.91 -18.55
C SER A 208 -17.01 -10.01 -19.27
N THR A 209 -17.70 -11.03 -19.77
CA THR A 209 -17.09 -12.09 -20.60
C THR A 209 -16.43 -11.56 -21.88
N VAL A 210 -16.79 -10.35 -22.32
CA VAL A 210 -16.16 -9.68 -23.47
C VAL A 210 -14.69 -9.38 -23.19
N ALA A 211 -14.35 -8.91 -21.98
CA ALA A 211 -12.98 -8.61 -21.61
C ALA A 211 -12.10 -9.86 -21.70
N ILE A 212 -12.59 -10.98 -21.14
CA ILE A 212 -11.88 -12.26 -21.19
C ILE A 212 -11.73 -12.79 -22.61
N ARG A 213 -12.79 -12.72 -23.41
CA ARG A 213 -12.73 -13.16 -24.81
C ARG A 213 -11.75 -12.33 -25.64
N ALA A 214 -11.68 -11.02 -25.38
CA ALA A 214 -10.77 -10.13 -26.09
C ALA A 214 -9.30 -10.45 -25.80
N ILE A 215 -8.95 -10.77 -24.55
CA ILE A 215 -7.54 -10.99 -24.15
C ILE A 215 -7.09 -12.45 -24.25
N THR A 216 -7.98 -13.42 -24.11
CA THR A 216 -7.63 -14.87 -24.13
C THR A 216 -8.16 -15.63 -25.34
N GLY A 217 -9.15 -15.08 -26.06
CA GLY A 217 -9.95 -15.83 -27.04
C GLY A 217 -10.88 -16.90 -26.43
N LYS A 218 -10.92 -17.04 -25.11
CA LYS A 218 -11.78 -17.99 -24.38
C LYS A 218 -13.00 -17.29 -23.77
N THR A 219 -14.00 -18.07 -23.39
CA THR A 219 -15.22 -17.57 -22.73
C THR A 219 -15.50 -18.25 -21.39
N SER A 220 -14.76 -19.32 -21.08
CA SER A 220 -14.85 -20.09 -19.84
C SER A 220 -14.05 -19.45 -18.70
N THR A 221 -14.37 -19.81 -17.46
CA THR A 221 -13.58 -19.49 -16.26
C THR A 221 -13.15 -20.76 -15.54
N PRO A 222 -12.03 -20.75 -14.78
CA PRO A 222 -11.14 -19.61 -14.57
C PRO A 222 -10.24 -19.33 -15.78
N GLN A 223 -9.71 -18.12 -15.88
CA GLN A 223 -8.62 -17.77 -16.80
C GLN A 223 -7.52 -17.08 -16.00
N ILE A 224 -6.30 -17.60 -16.04
CA ILE A 224 -5.19 -17.17 -15.19
C ILE A 224 -4.06 -16.61 -16.04
N PHE A 225 -3.48 -15.51 -15.58
CA PHE A 225 -2.22 -14.96 -16.06
C PHE A 225 -1.22 -14.88 -14.91
N ILE A 226 0.05 -15.18 -15.17
CA ILE A 226 1.15 -15.10 -14.19
C ILE A 226 2.31 -14.35 -14.84
N GLY A 227 2.75 -13.24 -14.24
CA GLY A 227 3.90 -12.46 -14.74
C GLY A 227 3.73 -11.94 -16.17
N GLY A 228 2.48 -11.69 -16.60
CA GLY A 228 2.15 -11.28 -17.97
C GLY A 228 1.95 -12.42 -18.97
N GLU A 229 2.26 -13.66 -18.60
CA GLU A 229 2.00 -14.84 -19.43
C GLU A 229 0.60 -15.39 -19.20
N TYR A 230 -0.12 -15.73 -20.27
CA TYR A 230 -1.41 -16.41 -20.20
C TYR A 230 -1.21 -17.90 -19.94
N ILE A 231 -1.72 -18.38 -18.79
CA ILE A 231 -1.53 -19.78 -18.35
C ILE A 231 -2.69 -20.66 -18.80
N GLY A 232 -3.94 -20.17 -18.78
CA GLY A 232 -5.12 -20.96 -19.12
C GLY A 232 -6.09 -21.12 -17.96
N GLY A 233 -6.73 -22.29 -17.86
CA GLY A 233 -7.71 -22.62 -16.82
C GLY A 233 -7.09 -23.37 -15.63
N SER A 234 -7.95 -24.05 -14.86
CA SER A 234 -7.53 -24.71 -13.61
C SER A 234 -6.58 -25.87 -13.84
N ASP A 235 -6.75 -26.63 -14.92
CA ASP A 235 -5.91 -27.79 -15.21
C ASP A 235 -4.57 -27.35 -15.82
N GLU A 236 -4.56 -26.32 -16.67
CA GLU A 236 -3.32 -25.72 -17.19
C GLU A 236 -2.50 -25.08 -16.07
N LEU A 237 -3.15 -24.42 -15.10
CA LEU A 237 -2.46 -23.91 -13.91
C LEU A 237 -1.82 -25.04 -13.09
N THR A 238 -2.53 -26.17 -12.95
CA THR A 238 -1.99 -27.35 -12.25
C THR A 238 -0.77 -27.89 -12.99
N ALA A 239 -0.85 -28.02 -14.31
CA ALA A 239 0.26 -28.47 -15.14
C ALA A 239 1.46 -27.50 -15.09
N HIS A 240 1.22 -26.19 -15.10
CA HIS A 240 2.25 -25.16 -15.00
C HIS A 240 3.10 -25.30 -13.73
N PHE A 241 2.47 -25.63 -12.59
CA PHE A 241 3.18 -25.84 -11.33
C PHE A 241 3.74 -27.26 -11.15
N ALA A 242 3.32 -28.23 -11.97
CA ALA A 242 3.87 -29.59 -11.95
C ALA A 242 5.13 -29.72 -12.83
N GLY A 243 5.29 -28.84 -13.83
CA GLY A 243 6.45 -28.79 -14.73
C GLY A 243 7.60 -27.90 -14.27
N LYS A 244 7.52 -27.33 -13.06
CA LYS A 244 8.55 -26.49 -12.44
C LYS A 244 9.07 -27.13 -11.16
#